data_AF-A0A0N1DFI1-F1
#
_entry.id   AF-A0A0N1DFI1-F1
#
_cell.length_a   1.000
_cell.length_b   1.000
_cell.length_c   1.000
_cell.angle_alpha   90.00
_cell.angle_beta   90.00
_cell.angle_gamma   90.00
#
_symmetry.space_group_name_H-M   'P 1'
#
loop_
_entity.id
_entity.type
_entity.pdbx_description
1 polymer ?
#
loop_
_entity_poly.entity_id
_entity_poly.type
_entity_poly.pdbx_seq_one_letter_code
_entity_poly.pdbx_strand_id
1 'polypeptide(L)'
;MSDHSELKTVAEACGNLNWRVIQENWCEWAIRDDHAYIATMRTNSPKQPGPCPEREAKAKFLCVMTPATALTLITEIEHITQYRDNAVNIIRRLRGDLTAVERERDQLKAEIERQSRQFKEWQASHHANYSQVADERDQIDAESETLRKDADRLNWLDARKFPVVEGDDFGLPVQGSEQLGHEWTVSGGCTSIRKAIDDAISREAQ
;
A
#
# COMPACT_ATOMS: atom_id res chain seq x y z
N MET A 1 -33.54 -18.53 -18.87
CA MET A 1 -34.73 -17.65 -18.73
C MET A 1 -35.86 -18.37 -19.43
N SER A 2 -36.90 -18.76 -18.70
CA SER A 2 -38.05 -19.44 -19.31
C SER A 2 -38.78 -18.42 -20.19
N ASP A 3 -38.84 -18.69 -21.48
CA ASP A 3 -39.50 -17.83 -22.46
C ASP A 3 -41.02 -17.89 -22.22
N HIS A 4 -41.54 -16.92 -21.49
CA HIS A 4 -42.96 -16.82 -21.12
C HIS A 4 -43.75 -16.07 -22.20
N SER A 5 -43.11 -15.72 -23.32
CA SER A 5 -43.74 -15.08 -24.47
C SER A 5 -44.84 -15.93 -25.09
N GLU A 6 -44.64 -17.25 -25.18
CA GLU A 6 -45.68 -18.19 -25.62
C GLU A 6 -46.87 -18.22 -24.66
N LEU A 7 -46.61 -18.24 -23.35
CA LEU A 7 -47.65 -18.25 -22.32
C LEU A 7 -48.44 -16.94 -22.32
N LYS A 8 -47.75 -15.81 -22.51
CA LYS A 8 -48.35 -14.48 -22.65
C LYS A 8 -49.21 -14.39 -23.90
N THR A 9 -48.70 -14.85 -25.04
CA THR A 9 -49.44 -14.90 -26.31
C THR A 9 -50.72 -15.74 -26.18
N VAL A 10 -50.63 -16.90 -25.52
CA VAL A 10 -51.80 -17.76 -25.26
C VAL A 10 -52.78 -17.05 -24.31
N ALA A 11 -52.32 -16.44 -23.23
CA ALA A 11 -53.19 -15.72 -22.30
C ALA A 11 -53.88 -14.51 -22.95
N GLU A 12 -53.16 -13.73 -23.77
CA GLU A 12 -53.68 -12.58 -24.52
C GLU A 12 -54.68 -13.01 -25.61
N ALA A 13 -54.35 -14.04 -26.39
CA ALA A 13 -55.22 -14.60 -27.42
C ALA A 13 -56.55 -15.12 -26.84
N CYS A 14 -56.54 -15.53 -25.58
CA CYS A 14 -57.73 -15.98 -24.88
C CYS A 14 -58.57 -14.85 -24.28
N GLY A 15 -58.06 -13.62 -24.18
CA GLY A 15 -58.82 -12.45 -23.72
C GLY A 15 -59.69 -12.69 -22.47
N ASN A 16 -60.99 -12.38 -22.57
CA ASN A 16 -62.01 -12.61 -21.54
C ASN A 16 -62.73 -13.97 -21.67
N LEU A 17 -62.24 -14.86 -22.54
CA LEU A 17 -62.91 -16.11 -22.83
C LEU A 17 -62.74 -17.05 -21.63
N ASN A 18 -63.85 -17.68 -21.23
CA ASN A 18 -63.85 -18.63 -20.12
C ASN A 18 -63.07 -19.88 -20.56
N TRP A 19 -61.84 -20.02 -20.08
CA TRP A 19 -61.13 -21.29 -20.15
C TRP A 19 -61.98 -22.35 -19.48
N ARG A 20 -62.55 -23.25 -20.27
CA ARG A 20 -63.24 -24.41 -19.74
C ARG A 20 -62.30 -25.58 -19.88
N VAL A 21 -61.95 -26.14 -18.73
CA VAL A 21 -61.31 -27.44 -18.70
C VAL A 21 -62.41 -28.49 -18.83
N ILE A 22 -62.41 -29.19 -19.96
CA ILE A 22 -63.38 -30.25 -20.24
C ILE A 22 -62.65 -31.58 -20.09
N GLN A 23 -63.24 -32.49 -19.33
CA GLN A 23 -62.82 -33.90 -19.30
C GLN A 23 -63.69 -34.64 -20.31
N GLU A 24 -63.12 -34.98 -21.47
CA GLU A 24 -63.79 -35.84 -22.44
C GLU A 24 -63.40 -37.31 -22.20
N ASN A 25 -64.34 -38.21 -22.48
CA ASN A 25 -64.22 -39.65 -22.20
C ASN A 25 -62.82 -40.18 -22.59
N TRP A 26 -62.19 -40.88 -21.64
CA TRP A 26 -60.79 -41.35 -21.70
C TRP A 26 -59.74 -40.26 -21.50
N CYS A 27 -59.75 -39.59 -20.34
CA CYS A 27 -58.56 -38.95 -19.77
C CYS A 27 -57.84 -37.94 -20.70
N GLU A 28 -58.60 -37.22 -21.52
CA GLU A 28 -58.12 -36.06 -22.27
C GLU A 28 -58.67 -34.81 -21.60
N TRP A 29 -57.76 -34.00 -21.04
CA TRP A 29 -58.09 -32.67 -20.56
C TRP A 29 -57.83 -31.69 -21.69
N ALA A 30 -58.79 -30.83 -21.99
CA ALA A 30 -58.61 -29.84 -23.02
C ALA A 30 -58.98 -28.45 -22.54
N ILE A 31 -58.20 -27.46 -22.97
CA ILE A 31 -58.56 -26.04 -22.91
C ILE A 31 -59.25 -25.75 -24.23
N ARG A 32 -60.51 -25.30 -24.15
CA ARG A 32 -61.27 -24.83 -25.31
C ARG A 32 -61.62 -23.36 -25.16
N ASP A 33 -61.64 -22.67 -26.29
CA ASP A 33 -62.50 -21.51 -26.52
C ASP A 33 -63.88 -22.02 -26.96
N ASP A 34 -64.93 -21.19 -26.92
CA ASP A 34 -66.31 -21.53 -27.28
C ASP A 34 -66.43 -22.22 -28.67
N HIS A 35 -65.40 -22.13 -29.52
CA HIS A 35 -65.40 -22.67 -30.89
C HIS A 35 -64.20 -23.57 -31.26
N ALA A 36 -63.14 -23.69 -30.43
CA ALA A 36 -61.93 -24.43 -30.81
C ALA A 36 -61.11 -24.96 -29.63
N TYR A 37 -60.33 -26.02 -29.85
CA TYR A 37 -59.32 -26.49 -28.91
C TYR A 37 -58.08 -25.59 -28.94
N ILE A 38 -57.70 -25.09 -27.76
CA ILE A 38 -56.50 -24.27 -27.55
C ILE A 38 -55.33 -25.15 -27.14
N ALA A 39 -55.56 -26.14 -26.27
CA ALA A 39 -54.55 -27.10 -25.85
C ALA A 39 -55.18 -28.42 -25.36
N THR A 40 -54.49 -29.55 -25.54
CA THR A 40 -54.94 -30.87 -25.11
C THR A 40 -53.85 -31.60 -24.31
N MET A 41 -54.22 -32.23 -23.20
CA MET A 41 -53.35 -33.05 -22.36
C MET A 41 -53.94 -34.45 -22.20
N ARG A 42 -53.20 -35.47 -22.65
CA ARG A 42 -53.56 -36.87 -22.45
C ARG A 42 -52.97 -37.38 -21.14
N THR A 43 -53.81 -37.80 -20.19
CA THR A 43 -53.33 -38.40 -18.93
C THR A 43 -53.19 -39.92 -19.01
N ASN A 44 -53.80 -40.58 -19.99
CA ASN A 44 -53.55 -41.99 -20.31
C ASN A 44 -52.72 -42.10 -21.60
N SER A 45 -51.43 -42.43 -21.44
CA SER A 45 -50.61 -42.92 -22.55
C SER A 45 -50.68 -44.45 -22.54
N PRO A 46 -50.81 -45.12 -23.70
CA PRO A 46 -50.65 -46.58 -23.79
C PRO A 46 -49.31 -47.07 -23.21
N LYS A 47 -48.31 -46.18 -23.13
CA LYS A 47 -46.95 -46.48 -22.62
C LYS A 47 -46.79 -46.29 -21.12
N GLN A 48 -47.72 -45.63 -20.42
CA GLN A 48 -47.68 -45.40 -18.98
C GLN A 48 -49.09 -45.47 -18.40
N PRO A 49 -49.55 -46.68 -18.00
CA PRO A 49 -50.86 -46.86 -17.38
C PRO A 49 -50.80 -46.42 -15.92
N GLY A 50 -51.42 -45.28 -15.60
CA GLY A 50 -51.59 -44.80 -14.23
C GLY A 50 -51.70 -43.27 -14.13
N PRO A 51 -52.32 -42.74 -13.05
CA PRO A 51 -52.39 -41.30 -12.82
C PRO A 51 -50.97 -40.74 -12.67
N CYS A 52 -50.55 -39.90 -13.61
CA CYS A 52 -49.28 -39.19 -13.54
C CYS A 52 -49.48 -37.94 -12.65
N PRO A 53 -48.90 -37.89 -11.44
CA PRO A 53 -49.16 -36.80 -10.48
C PRO A 53 -48.78 -35.42 -11.05
N GLU A 54 -47.75 -35.37 -11.88
CA GLU A 54 -47.29 -34.17 -12.55
C GLU A 54 -48.29 -33.66 -13.60
N ARG A 55 -48.89 -34.57 -14.39
CA ARG A 55 -49.93 -34.21 -15.37
C ARG A 55 -51.24 -33.81 -14.69
N GLU A 56 -51.58 -34.48 -13.59
CA GLU A 56 -52.76 -34.13 -12.78
C GLU A 56 -52.59 -32.76 -12.10
N ALA A 57 -51.42 -32.46 -11.53
CA ALA A 57 -51.12 -31.14 -10.97
C ALA A 57 -51.16 -30.06 -12.05
N LYS A 58 -50.64 -30.33 -13.25
CA LYS A 58 -50.71 -29.42 -14.41
C LYS A 58 -52.15 -29.19 -14.87
N ALA A 59 -52.97 -30.22 -14.92
CA ALA A 59 -54.40 -30.10 -15.24
C ALA A 59 -55.15 -29.30 -14.18
N LYS A 60 -54.93 -29.57 -12.90
CA LYS A 60 -55.51 -28.80 -11.78
C LYS A 60 -55.11 -27.33 -11.82
N PHE A 61 -53.84 -27.04 -12.11
CA PHE A 61 -53.36 -25.67 -12.29
C PHE A 61 -54.11 -24.98 -13.44
N LEU A 62 -54.25 -25.62 -14.59
CA LEU A 62 -55.00 -25.07 -15.73
C LEU A 62 -56.51 -24.90 -15.45
N CYS A 63 -57.11 -25.73 -14.58
CA CYS A 63 -58.52 -25.57 -14.17
C CYS A 63 -58.78 -24.33 -13.31
N VAL A 64 -57.78 -23.91 -12.53
CA VAL A 64 -57.92 -22.80 -11.56
C VAL A 64 -57.35 -21.50 -12.13
N MET A 65 -56.42 -21.59 -13.07
CA MET A 65 -55.81 -20.44 -13.71
C MET A 65 -56.73 -19.82 -14.76
N THR A 66 -57.09 -18.56 -14.54
CA THR A 66 -57.74 -17.73 -15.57
C THR A 66 -56.66 -17.03 -16.42
N PRO A 67 -56.98 -16.61 -17.66
CA PRO A 67 -56.10 -15.76 -18.45
C PRO A 67 -55.64 -14.52 -17.68
N ALA A 68 -56.56 -13.88 -16.94
CA ALA A 68 -56.27 -12.70 -16.12
C ALA A 68 -55.26 -12.98 -14.99
N THR A 69 -55.41 -14.12 -14.31
CA THR A 69 -54.45 -14.56 -13.28
C THR A 69 -53.08 -14.84 -13.90
N ALA A 70 -53.04 -15.49 -15.08
CA ALA A 70 -51.79 -15.78 -15.78
C ALA A 70 -51.05 -14.50 -16.19
N LEU A 71 -51.77 -13.52 -16.76
CA LEU A 71 -51.20 -12.22 -17.10
C LEU A 71 -50.67 -11.47 -15.87
N THR A 72 -51.41 -11.49 -14.76
CA THR A 72 -50.96 -10.88 -13.50
C THR A 72 -49.65 -11.50 -13.02
N LEU A 73 -49.57 -12.83 -12.98
CA LEU A 73 -48.32 -13.53 -12.61
C LEU A 73 -47.18 -13.24 -13.59
N ILE A 74 -47.44 -13.15 -14.89
CA ILE A 74 -46.43 -12.79 -15.89
C ILE A 74 -45.90 -11.39 -15.60
N THR A 75 -46.77 -10.40 -15.36
CA THR A 75 -46.34 -9.03 -15.04
C THR A 75 -45.54 -8.97 -13.74
N GLU A 76 -45.89 -9.77 -12.74
CA GLU A 76 -45.13 -9.87 -11.50
C GLU A 76 -43.75 -10.50 -11.72
N ILE A 77 -43.65 -11.54 -12.56
CA ILE A 77 -42.38 -12.15 -12.95
C ILE A 77 -41.50 -11.16 -13.71
N GLU A 78 -42.06 -10.40 -14.65
CA GLU A 78 -41.37 -9.34 -15.41
C GLU A 78 -40.82 -8.28 -14.43
N HIS A 79 -41.64 -7.83 -13.49
CA HIS A 79 -41.24 -6.88 -12.45
C HIS A 79 -40.10 -7.44 -11.59
N ILE A 80 -40.26 -8.64 -11.00
CA ILE A 80 -39.21 -9.30 -10.19
C ILE A 80 -37.90 -9.45 -10.98
N THR A 81 -38.00 -9.80 -12.26
CA THR A 81 -36.84 -9.91 -13.17
C THR A 81 -36.13 -8.57 -13.29
N GLN A 82 -36.87 -7.48 -13.48
CA GLN A 82 -36.31 -6.13 -13.53
C GLN A 82 -35.61 -5.74 -12.21
N TYR A 83 -36.21 -6.04 -11.04
CA TYR A 83 -35.57 -5.78 -9.74
C TYR A 83 -34.28 -6.58 -9.58
N ARG A 84 -34.30 -7.86 -9.95
CA ARG A 84 -33.12 -8.72 -9.92
C ARG A 84 -32.00 -8.14 -10.77
N ASP A 85 -32.30 -7.74 -12.00
CA ASP A 85 -31.29 -7.24 -12.94
C ASP A 85 -30.73 -5.88 -12.49
N ASN A 86 -31.58 -5.02 -11.90
CA ASN A 86 -31.14 -3.79 -11.25
C ASN A 86 -30.21 -4.08 -10.06
N ALA A 87 -30.59 -5.02 -9.18
CA ALA A 87 -29.77 -5.42 -8.03
C ALA A 87 -28.41 -5.99 -8.45
N VAL A 88 -28.39 -6.86 -9.47
CA VAL A 88 -27.16 -7.43 -10.03
C VAL A 88 -26.25 -6.32 -10.57
N ASN A 89 -26.82 -5.33 -11.27
CA ASN A 89 -26.05 -4.18 -11.76
C ASN A 89 -25.47 -3.32 -10.63
N ILE A 90 -26.23 -3.08 -9.55
CA ILE A 90 -25.75 -2.36 -8.36
C ILE A 90 -24.59 -3.14 -7.71
N ILE A 91 -24.77 -4.44 -7.47
CA ILE A 91 -23.72 -5.30 -6.88
C ILE A 91 -22.45 -5.27 -7.73
N ARG A 92 -22.59 -5.32 -9.06
CA ARG A 92 -21.44 -5.24 -9.97
C ARG A 92 -20.70 -3.91 -9.86
N ARG A 93 -21.43 -2.79 -9.78
CA ARG A 93 -20.83 -1.45 -9.58
C ARG A 93 -20.10 -1.37 -8.24
N LEU A 94 -20.78 -1.73 -7.15
CA LEU A 94 -20.20 -1.73 -5.81
C LEU A 94 -18.95 -2.62 -5.71
N ARG A 95 -18.93 -3.77 -6.39
CA ARG A 95 -17.74 -4.61 -6.46
C ARG A 95 -16.60 -3.92 -7.22
N GLY A 96 -16.89 -3.20 -8.30
CA GLY A 96 -15.92 -2.37 -9.00
C GLY A 96 -15.31 -1.31 -8.09
N ASP A 97 -16.18 -0.54 -7.41
CA ASP A 97 -15.78 0.52 -6.49
C ASP A 97 -14.94 -0.04 -5.33
N LEU A 98 -15.35 -1.18 -4.75
CA LEU A 98 -14.59 -1.85 -3.70
C LEU A 98 -13.17 -2.20 -4.16
N THR A 99 -13.02 -2.76 -5.37
CA THR A 99 -11.68 -3.08 -5.88
C THR A 99 -10.84 -1.83 -6.14
N ALA A 100 -11.44 -0.69 -6.49
CA ALA A 100 -10.73 0.56 -6.66
C ALA A 100 -10.20 1.06 -5.29
N VAL A 101 -11.07 1.08 -4.28
CA VAL A 101 -10.72 1.45 -2.91
C VAL A 101 -9.64 0.54 -2.32
N GLU A 102 -9.70 -0.76 -2.58
CA GLU A 102 -8.66 -1.70 -2.14
C GLU A 102 -7.29 -1.40 -2.77
N ARG A 103 -7.25 -1.06 -4.06
CA ARG A 103 -6.02 -0.65 -4.73
C ARG A 103 -5.45 0.65 -4.15
N GLU A 104 -6.30 1.65 -3.94
CA GLU A 104 -5.88 2.92 -3.34
C GLU A 104 -5.34 2.72 -1.93
N ARG A 105 -6.01 1.91 -1.10
CA ARG A 105 -5.54 1.54 0.23
C ARG A 105 -4.15 0.90 0.17
N ASP A 106 -3.94 -0.03 -0.74
CA ASP A 106 -2.65 -0.75 -0.83
C ASP A 106 -1.53 0.16 -1.34
N GLN A 107 -1.83 1.09 -2.25
CA GLN A 107 -0.89 2.14 -2.66
C GLN A 107 -0.52 3.06 -1.51
N LEU A 108 -1.50 3.53 -0.72
CA LEU A 108 -1.26 4.38 0.43
C LEU A 108 -0.44 3.67 1.52
N LYS A 109 -0.67 2.37 1.75
CA LYS A 109 0.15 1.58 2.68
C LYS A 109 1.60 1.51 2.22
N ALA A 110 1.84 1.20 0.95
CA ALA A 110 3.20 1.15 0.40
C ALA A 110 3.90 2.52 0.49
N GLU A 111 3.17 3.60 0.26
CA GLU A 111 3.69 4.96 0.38
C GLU A 111 4.03 5.33 1.82
N ILE A 112 3.18 4.99 2.79
CA ILE A 112 3.47 5.18 4.23
C ILE A 112 4.73 4.41 4.63
N GLU A 113 4.87 3.15 4.19
CA GLU A 113 6.07 2.34 4.48
C GLU A 113 7.33 2.94 3.86
N ARG A 114 7.22 3.48 2.64
CA ARG A 114 8.31 4.18 1.96
C ARG A 114 8.73 5.43 2.74
N GLN A 115 7.77 6.29 3.10
CA GLN A 115 8.04 7.51 3.86
C GLN A 115 8.59 7.21 5.25
N SER A 116 8.06 6.19 5.93
CA SER A 116 8.56 5.75 7.24
C SER A 116 10.04 5.33 7.18
N ARG A 117 10.45 4.61 6.13
CA ARG A 117 11.86 4.27 5.91
C ARG A 117 12.72 5.50 5.66
N GLN A 118 12.30 6.38 4.77
CA GLN A 118 13.03 7.62 4.48
C GLN A 118 13.18 8.50 5.72
N PHE A 119 12.15 8.58 6.56
CA PHE A 119 12.21 9.33 7.80
C PHE A 119 13.21 8.73 8.80
N LYS A 120 13.25 7.40 8.93
CA LYS A 120 14.25 6.72 9.78
C LYS A 120 15.68 6.93 9.28
N GLU A 121 15.90 6.83 7.97
CA GLU A 121 17.21 7.10 7.36
C GLU A 121 17.65 8.54 7.60
N TRP A 122 16.73 9.49 7.40
CA TRP A 122 16.98 10.90 7.67
C TRP A 122 17.30 11.14 9.16
N GLN A 123 16.53 10.58 10.08
CA GLN A 123 16.79 10.68 11.52
C GLN A 123 18.17 10.12 11.90
N ALA A 124 18.54 8.98 11.36
CA ALA A 124 19.85 8.36 11.62
C ALA A 124 20.99 9.23 11.09
N SER A 125 20.87 9.73 9.85
CA SER A 125 21.87 10.65 9.26
C SER A 125 21.98 11.95 10.04
N HIS A 126 20.85 12.52 10.45
CA HIS A 126 20.83 13.77 11.20
C HIS A 126 21.44 13.60 12.60
N HIS A 127 21.16 12.48 13.26
CA HIS A 127 21.78 12.15 14.54
C HIS A 127 23.30 11.96 14.41
N ALA A 128 23.76 11.23 13.39
CA ALA A 128 25.18 11.04 13.14
C ALA A 128 25.91 12.38 12.91
N ASN A 129 25.31 13.27 12.11
CA ASN A 129 25.87 14.60 11.87
C ASN A 129 25.94 15.44 13.16
N TYR A 130 24.90 15.40 14.01
CA TYR A 130 24.94 16.10 15.29
C TYR A 130 26.03 15.57 16.21
N SER A 131 26.19 14.25 16.30
CA SER A 131 27.24 13.65 17.12
C SER A 131 28.62 14.07 16.61
N GLN A 132 28.85 14.05 15.29
CA GLN A 132 30.09 14.53 14.71
C GLN A 132 30.37 16.00 15.03
N VAL A 133 29.37 16.88 14.88
CA VAL A 133 29.53 18.31 15.19
C VAL A 133 29.78 18.53 16.69
N ALA A 134 29.19 17.71 17.57
CA ALA A 134 29.47 17.77 18.99
C ALA A 134 30.93 17.36 19.28
N ASP A 135 31.42 16.28 18.66
CA ASP A 135 32.81 15.83 18.79
C ASP A 135 33.79 16.91 18.28
N GLU A 136 33.51 17.53 17.13
CA GLU A 136 34.31 18.62 16.56
C GLU A 136 34.33 19.85 17.48
N ARG A 137 33.19 20.22 18.07
CA ARG A 137 33.12 21.31 19.06
C ARG A 137 34.00 21.00 20.26
N ASP A 138 33.86 19.81 20.83
CA ASP A 138 34.60 19.41 22.02
C ASP A 138 36.12 19.37 21.74
N GLN A 139 36.52 18.98 20.52
CA GLN A 139 37.91 19.07 20.07
C GLN A 139 38.40 20.53 19.99
N ILE A 140 37.64 21.42 19.36
CA ILE A 140 38.01 22.85 19.24
C ILE A 140 38.12 23.51 20.62
N ASP A 141 37.21 23.18 21.55
CA ASP A 141 37.26 23.70 22.92
C ASP A 141 38.54 23.26 23.64
N ALA A 142 38.94 22.00 23.48
CA ALA A 142 40.19 21.49 24.06
C ALA A 142 41.44 22.15 23.46
N GLU A 143 41.47 22.35 22.13
CA GLU A 143 42.56 23.05 21.44
C GLU A 143 42.63 24.53 21.86
N SER A 144 41.49 25.20 21.95
CA SER A 144 41.39 26.60 22.39
C SER A 144 41.89 26.79 23.82
N GLU A 145 41.55 25.86 24.73
CA GLU A 145 42.03 25.87 26.10
C GLU A 145 43.55 25.69 26.19
N THR A 146 44.10 24.82 25.34
CA THR A 146 45.55 24.58 25.27
C THR A 146 46.27 25.83 24.78
N LEU A 147 45.80 26.43 23.68
CA LEU A 147 46.36 27.68 23.14
C LEU A 147 46.27 28.83 24.14
N ARG A 148 45.17 28.94 24.89
CA ARG A 148 45.02 29.95 25.95
C ARG A 148 46.09 29.79 27.02
N LYS A 149 46.32 28.56 27.50
CA LYS A 149 47.37 28.27 28.50
C LYS A 149 48.77 28.60 27.98
N ASP A 150 49.04 28.29 26.71
CA ASP A 150 50.33 28.61 26.08
C ASP A 150 50.52 30.13 25.94
N ALA A 151 49.48 30.87 25.56
CA ALA A 151 49.50 32.33 25.51
C ALA A 151 49.74 32.94 26.90
N ASP A 152 49.06 32.46 27.94
CA ASP A 152 49.27 32.91 29.32
C ASP A 152 50.70 32.62 29.79
N ARG A 153 51.25 31.45 29.43
CA ARG A 153 52.63 31.09 29.73
C ARG A 153 53.64 32.02 29.04
N LEU A 154 53.43 32.33 27.76
CA LEU A 154 54.29 33.25 27.02
C LEU A 154 54.21 34.67 27.58
N ASN A 155 53.01 35.15 27.91
CA ASN A 155 52.82 36.45 28.56
C ASN A 155 53.55 36.52 29.91
N TRP A 156 53.49 35.46 30.71
CA TRP A 156 54.23 35.39 31.97
C TRP A 156 55.75 35.43 31.76
N LEU A 157 56.28 34.74 30.75
CA LEU A 157 57.70 34.78 30.40
C LEU A 157 58.13 36.17 29.92
N ASP A 158 57.31 36.85 29.11
CA ASP A 158 57.59 38.19 28.60
C ASP A 158 57.57 39.24 29.71
N ALA A 159 56.62 39.15 30.65
CA ALA A 159 56.56 39.98 31.85
C ALA A 159 57.77 39.79 32.79
N ARG A 160 58.51 38.69 32.62
CA ARG A 160 59.73 38.36 33.38
C ARG A 160 61.01 38.75 32.66
N LYS A 161 60.96 39.50 31.55
CA LYS A 161 62.15 40.13 30.96
C LYS A 161 62.91 40.89 32.06
N PHE A 162 64.07 40.32 32.43
CA PHE A 162 64.98 40.88 33.40
C PHE A 162 65.44 42.27 32.93
N PRO A 163 65.65 43.25 33.83
CA PRO A 163 66.27 44.51 33.43
C PRO A 163 67.58 44.16 32.72
N VAL A 164 67.78 44.70 31.52
CA VAL A 164 69.07 44.69 30.83
C VAL A 164 70.05 45.35 31.80
N VAL A 165 70.89 44.54 32.44
CA VAL A 165 72.04 45.04 33.18
C VAL A 165 73.03 45.48 32.11
N GLU A 166 73.03 46.77 31.81
CA GLU A 166 74.15 47.41 31.11
C GLU A 166 75.40 47.25 31.98
N GLY A 167 76.42 46.62 31.41
CA GLY A 167 77.80 46.65 31.88
C GLY A 167 78.10 45.76 33.09
N ASP A 168 78.80 44.65 32.87
CA ASP A 168 80.25 44.72 33.10
C ASP A 168 80.98 43.48 32.55
N ASP A 169 82.17 43.81 32.08
CA ASP A 169 83.21 43.04 31.42
C ASP A 169 83.57 41.75 32.18
N PHE A 170 83.29 40.59 31.59
CA PHE A 170 83.94 39.33 31.95
C PHE A 170 84.34 38.58 30.69
N GLY A 171 85.58 38.84 30.27
CA GLY A 171 86.26 38.07 29.24
C GLY A 171 86.41 36.61 29.64
N LEU A 172 85.87 35.74 28.80
CA LEU A 172 86.29 34.34 28.70
C LEU A 172 86.66 34.03 27.24
N PRO A 173 87.76 33.30 27.01
CA PRO A 173 88.33 33.11 25.68
C PRO A 173 87.48 32.15 24.85
N VAL A 174 87.10 32.62 23.65
CA VAL A 174 86.46 31.83 22.60
C VAL A 174 87.48 30.80 22.08
N GLN A 175 87.34 29.55 22.48
CA GLN A 175 87.92 28.40 21.79
C GLN A 175 86.87 27.78 20.86
N GLY A 176 87.20 27.72 19.58
CA GLY A 176 86.68 26.70 18.65
C GLY A 176 85.26 26.91 18.13
N SER A 177 85.08 27.86 17.22
CA SER A 177 83.93 27.85 16.31
C SER A 177 84.13 26.79 15.22
N GLU A 178 83.81 25.53 15.51
CA GLU A 178 83.42 24.59 14.46
C GLU A 178 81.95 24.84 14.12
N GLN A 179 81.74 25.52 13.00
CA GLN A 179 80.45 25.64 12.33
C GLN A 179 79.98 24.25 11.89
N LEU A 180 79.21 23.56 12.74
CA LEU A 180 78.27 22.55 12.26
C LEU A 180 76.99 23.26 11.85
N GLY A 181 77.03 23.83 10.64
CA GLY A 181 75.84 24.24 9.91
C GLY A 181 75.05 23.01 9.49
N HIS A 182 74.19 22.51 10.38
CA HIS A 182 73.07 21.65 9.97
C HIS A 182 71.85 22.53 9.73
N GLU A 183 71.78 23.06 8.52
CA GLU A 183 70.56 23.60 7.94
C GLU A 183 69.59 22.42 7.73
N TRP A 184 68.59 22.29 8.61
CA TRP A 184 67.47 21.38 8.38
C TRP A 184 66.38 22.13 7.63
N THR A 185 66.50 22.20 6.31
CA THR A 185 65.35 22.53 5.45
C THR A 185 64.34 21.39 5.50
N VAL A 186 63.29 21.54 6.32
CA VAL A 186 62.12 20.65 6.28
C VAL A 186 61.21 21.09 5.13
N SER A 187 61.58 20.64 3.93
CA SER A 187 60.70 20.65 2.76
C SER A 187 59.90 19.34 2.76
N GLY A 188 58.80 19.29 3.52
CA GLY A 188 57.88 18.14 3.53
C GLY A 188 56.66 18.41 4.39
N GLY A 189 55.47 18.18 3.84
CA GLY A 189 54.18 18.41 4.51
C GLY A 189 54.04 17.70 5.85
N CYS A 190 53.03 18.09 6.64
CA CYS A 190 52.85 17.79 8.07
C CYS A 190 52.99 16.31 8.51
N THR A 191 52.93 15.35 7.59
CA THR A 191 53.23 13.92 7.85
C THR A 191 54.71 13.65 8.15
N SER A 192 55.63 14.48 7.65
CA SER A 192 57.08 14.33 7.90
C SER A 192 57.51 14.74 9.32
N ILE A 193 56.79 15.66 9.95
CA ILE A 193 57.11 16.16 11.30
C ILE A 193 56.75 15.13 12.36
N ARG A 194 55.59 14.46 12.22
CA ARG A 194 55.14 13.46 13.20
C ARG A 194 56.07 12.25 13.26
N LYS A 195 56.52 11.77 12.09
CA LYS A 195 57.49 10.68 12.00
C LYS A 195 58.85 11.05 12.60
N ALA A 196 59.29 12.31 12.44
CA ALA A 196 60.54 12.78 13.02
C ALA A 196 60.48 12.87 14.56
N ILE A 197 59.31 13.20 15.12
CA ILE A 197 59.07 13.21 16.57
C ILE A 197 59.05 11.78 17.12
N ASP A 198 58.35 10.85 16.46
CA ASP A 198 58.27 9.45 16.89
C ASP A 198 59.65 8.74 16.84
N ASP A 199 60.46 9.05 15.81
CA ASP A 199 61.82 8.53 15.68
C ASP A 199 62.80 9.13 16.71
N ALA A 200 62.55 10.36 17.20
CA ALA A 200 63.36 10.99 18.24
C ALA A 200 63.04 10.41 19.63
N ILE A 201 61.75 10.23 19.94
CA ILE A 201 61.28 9.60 21.18
C ILE A 201 61.80 8.16 21.29
N SER A 202 61.87 7.44 20.17
CA SER A 202 62.38 6.05 20.16
C SER A 202 63.88 5.94 20.40
N ARG A 203 64.67 7.01 20.17
CA ARG A 203 66.12 7.03 20.41
C ARG A 203 66.50 7.42 21.84
N GLU A 204 65.67 8.18 22.55
CA GLU A 204 65.89 8.49 23.96
C GLU A 204 65.46 7.35 24.90
N ALA A 205 64.74 6.35 24.38
CA ALA A 205 64.28 5.19 25.15
C ALA A 205 65.25 3.98 25.13
N GLN A 206 66.44 4.10 24.54
CA GLN A 206 67.54 3.11 24.57
C GLN A 206 68.72 3.64 25.37
#